data_AF-A0A149RML4-F1
#
_entry.id   AF-A0A149RML4-F1
#
_cell.length_a   1.000
_cell.length_b   1.000
_cell.length_c   1.000
_cell.angle_alpha   90.00
_cell.angle_beta   90.00
_cell.angle_gamma   90.00
#
_symmetry.space_group_name_H-M   'P 1'
#
loop_
_entity.id
_entity.type
_entity.pdbx_description
1 polymer ?
#
loop_
_entity_poly.entity_id
_entity_poly.type
_entity_poly.pdbx_seq_one_letter_code
_entity_poly.pdbx_strand_id
1 'polypeptide(L)'
;MIYVKLFFAFYCSALVRGGYAVQQLFESLGYQILSNPISFDIFSLPDLNFIEGIVLLWGVVDFVLYCFVAFSQNRAVRIFLLLLLILPGILSAFFFPLMIRPAPLEIWKGESGSVGDVTGYSVLAVLMLVLGWSSSLLITRAFKYSSRCFDLFEHIWILVGLSAGLFFVSETMASRKVSEYTITLRTVQQSSGWLMRQLGAYSAWCAAHPREADQSCQWADRIHGTLLAFSYEDLENFADFSPESLAHYYGRYRHEATQQEEDLIRSEIARYNEQMCPVKELGPDVRQYTSSHVCEVAPADFCLFGFRYGDEKALDNVGRSFAVSTECVLPKLLSLRDKAPGIIKGKNAAERGRASKVLFFYMVLAFLAGIKMAGSSIKLFKPSSSKHSLSPEVPEKRGANEAS
;
A
#
# COMPACT_ATOMS: atom_id res chain seq x y z
N MET A 1 22.46 -29.03 23.47
CA MET A 1 22.45 -28.38 22.13
C MET A 1 21.09 -27.83 21.72
N ILE A 2 19.98 -28.54 21.95
CA ILE A 2 18.64 -28.11 21.53
C ILE A 2 18.26 -26.72 22.09
N TYR A 3 18.37 -26.50 23.41
CA TYR A 3 18.06 -25.20 24.03
C TYR A 3 18.92 -24.03 23.54
N VAL A 4 20.18 -24.28 23.18
CA VAL A 4 21.07 -23.24 22.62
C VAL A 4 20.61 -22.86 21.21
N LYS A 5 20.26 -23.85 20.38
CA LYS A 5 19.68 -23.58 19.05
C LYS A 5 18.35 -22.81 19.16
N LEU A 6 17.48 -23.21 20.10
CA LEU A 6 16.19 -22.56 20.35
C LEU A 6 16.37 -21.11 20.85
N PHE A 7 17.37 -20.84 21.68
CA PHE A 7 17.68 -19.49 22.15
C PHE A 7 18.05 -18.54 21.00
N PHE A 8 18.93 -18.98 20.10
CA PHE A 8 19.36 -18.16 18.96
C PHE A 8 18.38 -18.13 17.80
N ALA A 9 17.45 -19.10 17.72
CA ALA A 9 16.48 -19.21 16.64
C ALA A 9 15.68 -17.92 16.41
N PHE A 10 15.31 -17.19 17.48
CA PHE A 10 14.62 -15.91 17.35
C PHE A 10 15.42 -14.88 16.57
N TYR A 11 16.67 -14.62 16.99
CA TYR A 11 17.52 -13.61 16.39
C TYR A 11 17.87 -13.97 14.96
N CYS A 12 18.23 -15.23 14.71
CA CYS A 12 18.55 -15.68 13.36
C CYS A 12 17.32 -15.59 12.43
N SER A 13 16.13 -16.01 12.89
CA SER A 13 14.90 -15.91 12.08
C SER A 13 14.52 -14.46 11.79
N ALA A 14 14.66 -13.57 12.79
CA ALA A 14 14.43 -12.14 12.61
C ALA A 14 15.38 -11.53 11.58
N LEU A 15 16.68 -11.80 11.69
CA LEU A 15 17.70 -11.27 10.79
C LEU A 15 17.56 -11.81 9.36
N VAL A 16 17.30 -13.11 9.19
CA VAL A 16 17.02 -13.72 7.88
C VAL A 16 15.80 -13.06 7.24
N ARG A 17 14.73 -12.84 8.01
CA ARG A 17 13.54 -12.13 7.52
C ARG A 17 13.82 -10.68 7.13
N GLY A 18 14.68 -10.00 7.88
CA GLY A 18 15.20 -8.67 7.50
C GLY A 18 15.99 -8.72 6.19
N GLY A 19 16.86 -9.71 6.01
CA GLY A 19 17.58 -9.98 4.75
C GLY A 19 16.64 -10.17 3.57
N TYR A 20 15.55 -10.92 3.77
CA TYR A 20 14.53 -11.12 2.75
C TYR A 20 13.82 -9.83 2.34
N ALA A 21 13.51 -8.95 3.31
CA ALA A 21 12.92 -7.64 3.00
C ALA A 21 13.85 -6.78 2.15
N VAL A 22 15.18 -6.83 2.40
CA VAL A 22 16.18 -6.17 1.55
C VAL A 22 16.25 -6.82 0.16
N GLN A 23 16.15 -8.15 0.07
CA GLN A 23 16.15 -8.84 -1.22
C GLN A 23 14.92 -8.46 -2.07
N GLN A 24 13.71 -8.50 -1.49
CA GLN A 24 12.49 -8.07 -2.18
C GLN A 24 12.58 -6.63 -2.68
N LEU A 25 13.25 -5.75 -1.94
CA LEU A 25 13.52 -4.39 -2.41
C LEU A 25 14.38 -4.39 -3.69
N PHE A 26 15.50 -5.11 -3.70
CA PHE A 26 16.36 -5.18 -4.89
C PHE A 26 15.61 -5.76 -6.08
N GLU A 27 14.82 -6.81 -5.87
CA GLU A 27 13.95 -7.38 -6.90
C GLU A 27 12.92 -6.37 -7.41
N SER A 28 12.29 -5.59 -6.52
CA SER A 28 11.34 -4.52 -6.89
C SER A 28 11.96 -3.38 -7.69
N LEU A 29 13.28 -3.18 -7.55
CA LEU A 29 14.06 -2.21 -8.30
C LEU A 29 14.62 -2.77 -9.62
N GLY A 30 14.33 -4.03 -9.93
CA GLY A 30 14.82 -4.72 -11.13
C GLY A 30 16.22 -5.30 -11.00
N TYR A 31 16.82 -5.29 -9.81
CA TYR A 31 18.11 -5.92 -9.55
C TYR A 31 17.89 -7.38 -9.11
N GLN A 32 18.09 -8.32 -10.04
CA GLN A 32 18.14 -9.75 -9.72
C GLN A 32 19.54 -10.10 -9.19
N ILE A 33 19.75 -9.98 -7.89
CA ILE A 33 21.01 -10.37 -7.24
C ILE A 33 20.91 -11.86 -6.92
N LEU A 34 21.70 -12.70 -7.63
CA LEU A 34 21.89 -14.15 -7.45
C LEU A 34 20.75 -14.86 -6.67
N SER A 35 19.67 -15.18 -7.38
CA SER A 35 18.54 -15.94 -6.85
C SER A 35 18.88 -17.43 -6.74
N ASN A 36 19.68 -17.79 -5.73
CA ASN A 36 19.76 -19.21 -5.35
C ASN A 36 18.40 -19.68 -4.81
N PRO A 37 18.07 -20.97 -4.97
CA PRO A 37 16.82 -21.53 -4.47
C PRO A 37 16.72 -21.33 -2.96
N ILE A 38 15.58 -20.79 -2.53
CA ILE A 38 15.23 -20.47 -1.15
C ILE A 38 15.31 -21.75 -0.31
N SER A 39 16.31 -21.85 0.57
CA SER A 39 16.35 -22.88 1.61
C SER A 39 15.89 -22.28 2.94
N PHE A 40 15.12 -23.06 3.72
CA PHE A 40 14.54 -22.60 4.99
C PHE A 40 15.33 -23.10 6.21
N ASP A 41 16.53 -23.64 6.02
CA ASP A 41 17.35 -24.13 7.12
C ASP A 41 18.29 -23.03 7.63
N ILE A 42 17.82 -22.30 8.65
CA ILE A 42 18.48 -21.20 9.35
C ILE A 42 19.88 -21.58 9.89
N PHE A 43 20.16 -22.89 10.06
CA PHE A 43 21.45 -23.37 10.56
C PHE A 43 22.36 -23.95 9.45
N SER A 44 21.89 -23.99 8.20
CA SER A 44 22.68 -24.37 7.03
C SER A 44 23.34 -23.12 6.42
N LEU A 45 24.54 -22.80 6.91
CA LEU A 45 25.39 -21.73 6.36
C LEU A 45 25.68 -21.79 4.85
N PRO A 46 25.71 -22.96 4.16
CA PRO A 46 25.97 -23.02 2.72
C PRO A 46 24.84 -22.47 1.83
N ASP A 47 23.60 -22.43 2.32
CA ASP A 47 22.41 -22.16 1.51
C ASP A 47 21.84 -20.75 1.72
N LEU A 48 22.59 -19.90 2.43
CA LEU A 48 22.17 -18.54 2.75
C LEU A 48 22.41 -17.59 1.58
N ASN A 49 21.41 -16.76 1.22
CA ASN A 49 21.60 -15.78 0.15
C ASN A 49 22.61 -14.70 0.57
N PHE A 50 23.34 -14.13 -0.39
CA PHE A 50 24.39 -13.13 -0.12
C PHE A 50 23.88 -11.94 0.71
N ILE A 51 22.67 -11.44 0.41
CA ILE A 51 22.03 -10.33 1.12
C ILE A 51 21.69 -10.71 2.57
N GLU A 52 21.17 -11.91 2.79
CA GLU A 52 20.87 -12.43 4.13
C GLU A 52 22.15 -12.56 4.95
N GLY A 53 23.25 -13.00 4.33
CA GLY A 53 24.57 -13.08 4.95
C GLY A 53 25.09 -11.71 5.41
N ILE A 54 24.90 -10.67 4.59
CA ILE A 54 25.24 -9.29 4.97
C ILE A 54 24.43 -8.82 6.16
N VAL A 55 23.11 -9.05 6.16
CA VAL A 55 22.23 -8.62 7.27
C VAL A 55 22.55 -9.38 8.56
N LEU A 56 22.88 -10.67 8.48
CA LEU A 56 23.37 -11.43 9.64
C LEU A 56 24.68 -10.86 10.18
N LEU A 57 25.65 -10.58 9.31
CA LEU A 57 26.93 -10.00 9.71
C LEU A 57 26.73 -8.63 10.36
N TRP A 58 25.82 -7.82 9.82
CA TRP A 58 25.44 -6.53 10.41
C TRP A 58 24.82 -6.71 11.80
N GLY A 59 23.92 -7.68 11.97
CA GLY A 59 23.35 -8.02 13.28
C GLY A 59 24.39 -8.43 14.31
N VAL A 60 25.45 -9.13 13.90
CA VAL A 60 26.59 -9.46 14.78
C VAL A 60 27.36 -8.20 15.18
N VAL A 61 27.61 -7.27 14.25
CA VAL A 61 28.27 -6.00 14.55
C VAL A 61 27.44 -5.19 15.56
N ASP A 62 26.13 -5.08 15.35
CA ASP A 62 25.22 -4.40 16.28
C ASP A 62 25.21 -5.05 17.67
N PHE A 63 25.21 -6.38 17.74
CA PHE A 63 25.31 -7.12 18.99
C PHE A 63 26.60 -6.77 19.75
N VAL A 64 27.74 -6.72 19.05
CA VAL A 64 29.04 -6.37 19.66
C VAL A 64 29.03 -4.93 20.17
N LEU A 65 28.52 -3.98 19.38
CA LEU A 65 28.41 -2.58 19.78
C LEU A 65 27.51 -2.42 21.02
N TYR A 66 26.36 -3.10 21.02
CA TYR A 66 25.43 -3.09 22.16
C TYR A 66 26.09 -3.63 23.43
N CYS A 67 26.82 -4.76 23.33
CA CYS A 67 27.55 -5.33 24.45
C CYS A 67 28.60 -4.36 24.98
N PHE A 68 29.39 -3.74 24.09
CA PHE A 68 30.41 -2.77 24.48
C PHE A 68 29.81 -1.59 25.24
N VAL A 69 28.66 -1.07 24.78
CA VAL A 69 27.89 -0.06 25.51
C VAL A 69 27.45 -0.58 26.87
N ALA A 70 26.81 -1.76 26.95
CA ALA A 70 26.31 -2.31 28.21
C ALA A 70 27.42 -2.50 29.26
N PHE A 71 28.57 -3.05 28.86
CA PHE A 71 29.72 -3.25 29.74
C PHE A 71 30.35 -1.95 30.24
N SER A 72 30.18 -0.88 29.47
CA SER A 72 30.68 0.44 29.82
C SER A 72 29.80 1.20 30.82
N GLN A 73 28.62 0.67 31.18
CA GLN A 73 27.70 1.28 32.15
C GLN A 73 27.91 0.74 33.58
N ASN A 74 27.31 1.43 34.56
CA ASN A 74 27.28 1.00 35.95
C ASN A 74 26.58 -0.36 36.12
N ARG A 75 26.90 -1.09 37.20
CA ARG A 75 26.45 -2.48 37.44
C ARG A 75 24.95 -2.69 37.25
N ALA A 76 24.11 -1.80 37.78
CA ALA A 76 22.65 -1.92 37.67
C ALA A 76 22.16 -1.76 36.21
N VAL A 77 22.62 -0.72 35.52
CA VAL A 77 22.26 -0.44 34.12
C VAL A 77 22.78 -1.55 33.19
N ARG A 78 24.01 -2.02 33.43
CA ARG A 78 24.60 -3.15 32.69
C ARG A 78 23.74 -4.40 32.79
N ILE A 79 23.31 -4.77 34.00
CA ILE A 79 22.44 -5.95 34.21
C ILE A 79 21.11 -5.76 33.48
N PHE A 80 20.50 -4.58 33.58
CA PHE A 80 19.24 -4.28 32.88
C PHE A 80 19.37 -4.41 31.35
N LEU A 81 20.43 -3.86 30.74
CA LEU A 81 20.67 -3.94 29.30
C LEU A 81 20.94 -5.38 28.84
N LEU A 82 21.73 -6.14 29.59
CA LEU A 82 21.98 -7.55 29.27
C LEU A 82 20.71 -8.41 29.40
N LEU A 83 19.86 -8.14 30.40
CA LEU A 83 18.55 -8.80 30.52
C LEU A 83 17.66 -8.49 29.33
N LEU A 84 17.60 -7.23 28.88
CA LEU A 84 16.83 -6.83 27.70
C LEU A 84 17.31 -7.59 26.44
N LEU A 85 18.63 -7.75 26.29
CA LEU A 85 19.23 -8.47 25.17
C LEU A 85 18.92 -9.96 25.18
N ILE A 86 18.88 -10.61 26.35
CA ILE A 86 18.71 -12.07 26.50
C ILE A 86 17.23 -12.48 26.53
N LEU A 87 16.33 -11.57 26.95
CA LEU A 87 14.91 -11.85 27.15
C LEU A 87 14.21 -12.45 25.91
N PRO A 88 14.39 -11.94 24.67
CA PRO A 88 13.77 -12.55 23.49
C PRO A 88 14.21 -14.00 23.28
N GLY A 89 15.50 -14.32 23.46
CA GLY A 89 16.00 -15.69 23.36
C GLY A 89 15.47 -16.62 24.46
N ILE A 90 15.26 -16.11 25.68
CA ILE A 90 14.61 -16.88 26.76
C ILE A 90 13.16 -17.18 26.37
N LEU A 91 12.41 -16.17 25.93
CA LEU A 91 11.03 -16.34 25.49
C LEU A 91 10.92 -17.34 24.33
N SER A 92 11.89 -17.36 23.41
CA SER A 92 12.00 -18.36 22.34
C SER A 92 12.11 -19.79 22.87
N ALA A 93 12.95 -19.99 23.88
CA ALA A 93 13.21 -21.30 24.44
C ALA A 93 12.02 -21.87 25.24
N PHE A 94 11.16 -21.00 25.80
CA PHE A 94 10.02 -21.42 26.64
C PHE A 94 8.66 -21.43 25.90
N PHE A 95 8.43 -20.54 24.93
CA PHE A 95 7.14 -20.37 24.25
C PHE A 95 7.22 -20.68 22.74
N PHE A 96 7.39 -21.97 22.41
CA PHE A 96 7.25 -22.48 21.04
C PHE A 96 5.75 -22.50 20.69
N PRO A 97 5.18 -21.49 19.98
CA PRO A 97 5.56 -21.10 18.62
C PRO A 97 5.34 -19.59 18.30
N LEU A 98 5.84 -18.66 19.11
CA LEU A 98 5.49 -17.23 18.96
C LEU A 98 6.36 -16.44 17.98
N MET A 99 7.20 -17.11 17.18
CA MET A 99 8.37 -16.43 16.62
C MET A 99 8.31 -16.23 15.12
N ILE A 100 8.59 -14.98 14.76
CA ILE A 100 8.83 -14.44 13.42
C ILE A 100 9.21 -15.56 12.46
N ARG A 101 8.27 -15.95 11.59
CA ARG A 101 8.55 -16.94 10.54
C ARG A 101 9.73 -16.42 9.71
N PRO A 102 10.79 -17.21 9.49
CA PRO A 102 11.93 -16.77 8.69
C PRO A 102 11.50 -16.44 7.25
N ALA A 103 10.53 -17.19 6.73
CA ALA A 103 9.85 -16.90 5.48
C ALA A 103 8.76 -15.84 5.67
N PRO A 104 8.60 -14.89 4.74
CA PRO A 104 7.41 -14.05 4.73
C PRO A 104 6.18 -14.85 4.32
N LEU A 105 5.01 -14.26 4.62
CA LEU A 105 3.73 -14.85 4.27
C LEU A 105 3.42 -14.72 2.78
N GLU A 106 3.99 -13.72 2.10
CA GLU A 106 3.77 -13.42 0.69
C GLU A 106 5.12 -13.23 -0.01
N ILE A 107 5.34 -13.97 -1.09
CA ILE A 107 6.54 -13.91 -1.92
C ILE A 107 6.14 -13.24 -3.24
N TRP A 108 6.47 -11.96 -3.37
CA TRP A 108 6.26 -11.19 -4.60
C TRP A 108 7.48 -11.37 -5.51
N LYS A 109 7.38 -12.23 -6.53
CA LYS A 109 8.42 -12.36 -7.56
C LYS A 109 8.07 -11.49 -8.76
N GLY A 110 8.85 -10.44 -9.01
CA GLY A 110 8.82 -9.70 -10.27
C GLY A 110 7.74 -8.62 -10.41
N GLU A 111 6.98 -8.29 -9.36
CA GLU A 111 6.05 -7.16 -9.39
C GLU A 111 6.75 -5.86 -8.95
N SER A 112 6.77 -4.87 -9.84
CA SER A 112 7.31 -3.54 -9.54
C SER A 112 6.44 -2.81 -8.51
N GLY A 113 7.05 -2.22 -7.49
CA GLY A 113 6.33 -1.39 -6.51
C GLY A 113 5.75 -2.11 -5.30
N SER A 114 5.92 -3.44 -5.21
CA SER A 114 5.60 -4.18 -3.98
C SER A 114 6.57 -3.80 -2.86
N VAL A 115 6.03 -3.32 -1.74
CA VAL A 115 6.79 -3.07 -0.52
C VAL A 115 6.87 -4.41 0.20
N GLY A 116 8.08 -4.96 0.34
CA GLY A 116 8.33 -6.24 1.00
C GLY A 116 7.74 -6.40 2.42
N ASP A 117 8.05 -7.52 3.06
CA ASP A 117 7.41 -7.92 4.31
C ASP A 117 7.61 -6.93 5.48
N VAL A 118 6.48 -6.45 6.04
CA VAL A 118 6.41 -5.48 7.15
C VAL A 118 7.20 -5.92 8.37
N THR A 119 7.18 -7.23 8.68
CA THR A 119 7.88 -7.76 9.84
C THR A 119 9.40 -7.72 9.61
N GLY A 120 9.88 -8.07 8.41
CA GLY A 120 11.28 -7.93 8.03
C GLY A 120 11.77 -6.48 8.11
N TYR A 121 10.98 -5.52 7.61
CA TYR A 121 11.30 -4.10 7.75
C TYR A 121 11.29 -3.62 9.21
N SER A 122 10.42 -4.16 10.04
CA SER A 122 10.41 -3.85 11.48
C SER A 122 11.70 -4.33 12.16
N VAL A 123 12.21 -5.51 11.79
CA VAL A 123 13.50 -5.98 12.30
C VAL A 123 14.64 -5.06 11.86
N LEU A 124 14.68 -4.68 10.58
CA LEU A 124 15.69 -3.76 10.06
C LEU A 124 15.64 -2.38 10.76
N ALA A 125 14.44 -1.85 11.02
CA ALA A 125 14.27 -0.62 11.78
C ALA A 125 14.80 -0.73 13.22
N VAL A 126 14.54 -1.85 13.89
CA VAL A 126 15.10 -2.12 15.24
C VAL A 126 16.61 -2.18 15.20
N LEU A 127 17.22 -2.84 14.20
CA LEU A 127 18.68 -2.86 14.03
C LEU A 127 19.23 -1.44 13.87
N MET A 128 18.67 -0.64 12.96
CA MET A 128 19.13 0.74 12.75
C MET A 128 18.98 1.61 13.99
N LEU A 129 17.89 1.43 14.76
CA LEU A 129 17.68 2.12 16.02
C LEU A 129 18.75 1.73 17.05
N VAL A 130 19.03 0.43 17.20
CA VAL A 130 20.07 -0.07 18.12
C VAL A 130 21.45 0.41 17.70
N LEU A 131 21.74 0.41 16.40
CA LEU A 131 22.98 0.93 15.83
C LEU A 131 23.15 2.43 16.14
N GLY A 132 22.12 3.23 15.87
CA GLY A 132 22.12 4.68 16.14
C GLY A 132 22.28 5.00 17.62
N TRP A 133 21.62 4.22 18.48
CA TRP A 133 21.74 4.35 19.93
C TRP A 133 23.14 3.98 20.42
N SER A 134 23.65 2.81 20.01
CA SER A 134 24.93 2.29 20.48
C SER A 134 26.09 3.15 20.02
N SER A 135 26.13 3.49 18.72
CA SER A 135 27.17 4.33 18.14
C SER A 135 27.23 5.72 18.80
N SER A 136 26.08 6.35 19.04
CA SER A 136 26.02 7.67 19.68
C SER A 136 26.55 7.67 21.12
N LEU A 137 26.23 6.63 21.90
CA LEU A 137 26.77 6.49 23.26
C LEU A 137 28.28 6.28 23.27
N LEU A 138 28.83 5.56 22.30
CA LEU A 138 30.26 5.33 22.19
C LEU A 138 31.01 6.58 21.70
N ILE A 139 30.48 7.26 20.69
CA ILE A 139 31.05 8.50 20.15
C ILE A 139 31.08 9.59 21.23
N THR A 140 29.98 9.79 21.95
CA THR A 140 29.92 10.80 23.03
C THR A 140 30.93 10.54 24.14
N ARG A 141 31.21 9.28 24.45
CA ARG A 141 32.25 8.89 25.40
C ARG A 141 33.66 9.06 24.84
N ALA A 142 33.91 8.64 23.61
CA ALA A 142 35.22 8.72 22.96
C ALA A 142 35.68 10.18 22.80
N PHE A 143 34.78 11.07 22.38
CA PHE A 143 35.09 12.46 22.09
C PHE A 143 34.73 13.43 23.23
N LYS A 144 34.22 12.93 24.37
CA LYS A 144 33.74 13.74 25.51
C LYS A 144 32.80 14.87 25.07
N TYR A 145 31.89 14.59 24.13
CA TYR A 145 30.98 15.60 23.61
C TYR A 145 30.12 16.20 24.73
N SER A 146 30.02 17.53 24.73
CA SER A 146 29.18 18.30 25.65
C SER A 146 27.68 18.06 25.35
N SER A 147 26.82 18.26 26.36
CA SER A 147 25.36 18.20 26.21
C SER A 147 24.82 19.11 25.10
N ARG A 148 25.57 20.16 24.73
CA ARG A 148 25.22 21.09 23.64
C ARG A 148 25.08 20.41 22.27
N CYS A 149 25.79 19.32 22.00
CA CYS A 149 25.64 18.58 20.74
C CYS A 149 24.26 17.92 20.63
N PHE A 150 23.68 17.50 21.76
CA PHE A 150 22.32 16.97 21.78
C PHE A 150 21.29 18.08 21.58
N ASP A 151 21.52 19.28 22.12
CA ASP A 151 20.64 20.43 21.90
C ASP A 151 20.61 20.84 20.41
N LEU A 152 21.75 20.75 19.70
CA LEU A 152 21.79 20.93 18.24
C LEU A 152 21.03 19.80 17.52
N PHE A 153 21.20 18.56 17.97
CA PHE A 153 20.48 17.42 17.41
C PHE A 153 18.96 17.54 17.59
N GLU A 154 18.46 18.17 18.66
CA GLU A 154 17.02 18.43 18.82
C GLU A 154 16.43 19.23 17.65
N HIS A 155 17.17 20.22 17.13
CA HIS A 155 16.72 21.00 15.97
C HIS A 155 16.65 20.14 14.71
N ILE A 156 17.65 19.28 14.48
CA ILE A 156 17.66 18.31 13.39
C ILE A 156 16.49 17.33 13.54
N TRP A 157 16.23 16.85 14.76
CA TRP A 157 15.13 15.93 15.08
C TRP A 157 13.76 16.54 14.77
N ILE A 158 13.56 17.83 15.07
CA ILE A 158 12.33 18.55 14.71
C ILE A 158 12.17 18.62 13.18
N LEU A 159 13.23 18.94 12.44
CA LEU A 159 13.21 18.96 10.98
C LEU A 159 12.91 17.58 10.38
N VAL A 160 13.43 16.52 11.00
CA VAL A 160 13.17 15.13 10.62
C VAL A 160 11.72 14.73 10.91
N GLY A 161 11.15 15.18 12.03
CA GLY A 161 9.73 15.00 12.33
C GLY A 161 8.84 15.69 11.30
N LEU A 162 9.18 16.91 10.89
CA LEU A 162 8.46 17.64 9.84
C LEU A 162 8.57 16.92 8.47
N SER A 163 9.77 16.45 8.11
CA SER A 163 9.98 15.72 6.87
C SER A 163 9.25 14.37 6.84
N ALA A 164 9.13 13.69 7.98
CA ALA A 164 8.31 12.47 8.12
C ALA A 164 6.81 12.74 7.89
N GLY A 165 6.30 13.88 8.37
CA GLY A 165 4.94 14.32 8.07
C GLY A 165 4.72 14.54 6.57
N LEU A 166 5.63 15.25 5.91
CA LEU A 166 5.59 15.47 4.45
C LEU A 166 5.70 14.15 3.66
N PHE A 167 6.57 13.25 4.12
CA PHE A 167 6.74 11.92 3.53
C PHE A 167 5.44 11.11 3.60
N PHE A 168 4.77 11.10 4.74
CA PHE A 168 3.48 10.42 4.92
C PHE A 168 2.39 10.96 3.97
N VAL A 169 2.31 12.28 3.82
CA VAL A 169 1.37 12.90 2.87
C VAL A 169 1.70 12.49 1.44
N SER A 170 2.97 12.53 1.05
CA SER A 170 3.44 12.09 -0.27
C SER A 170 3.09 10.61 -0.54
N GLU A 171 3.30 9.74 0.44
CA GLU A 171 3.01 8.30 0.34
C GLU A 171 1.50 8.01 0.26
N THR A 172 0.69 8.81 0.95
CA THR A 172 -0.77 8.73 0.87
C THR A 172 -1.26 9.09 -0.54
N MET A 173 -0.66 10.13 -1.15
CA MET A 173 -0.98 10.51 -2.54
C MET A 173 -0.55 9.44 -3.55
N ALA A 174 0.62 8.82 -3.37
CA ALA A 174 1.08 7.71 -4.20
C ALA A 174 0.15 6.49 -4.07
N SER A 175 -0.24 6.14 -2.84
CA SER A 175 -1.20 5.04 -2.58
C SER A 175 -2.56 5.30 -3.22
N ARG A 176 -3.03 6.55 -3.24
CA ARG A 176 -4.27 6.94 -3.92
C ARG A 176 -4.19 6.66 -5.42
N LYS A 177 -3.03 6.79 -6.06
CA LYS A 177 -2.86 6.51 -7.50
C LYS A 177 -2.97 5.02 -7.84
N VAL A 178 -2.41 4.16 -6.99
CA VAL A 178 -2.56 2.70 -7.12
C VAL A 178 -4.02 2.27 -6.88
N SER A 179 -4.67 2.88 -5.88
CA SER A 179 -6.09 2.66 -5.60
C SER A 179 -6.98 3.12 -6.75
N GLU A 180 -6.72 4.30 -7.31
CA GLU A 180 -7.43 4.85 -8.49
C GLU A 180 -7.35 3.88 -9.67
N TYR A 181 -6.16 3.34 -9.98
CA TYR A 181 -6.00 2.30 -11.01
C TYR A 181 -6.86 1.07 -10.73
N THR A 182 -6.82 0.54 -9.50
CA THR A 182 -7.55 -0.69 -9.14
C THR A 182 -9.06 -0.51 -9.20
N ILE A 183 -9.56 0.65 -8.75
CA ILE A 183 -10.99 1.00 -8.81
C ILE A 183 -11.41 1.12 -10.27
N THR A 184 -10.67 1.87 -11.09
CA THR A 184 -10.95 2.05 -12.52
C THR A 184 -10.97 0.70 -13.25
N LEU A 185 -9.96 -0.14 -13.05
CA LEU A 185 -9.90 -1.48 -13.63
C LEU A 185 -11.12 -2.31 -13.26
N ARG A 186 -11.47 -2.35 -11.97
CA ARG A 186 -12.66 -3.07 -11.51
C ARG A 186 -13.93 -2.52 -12.15
N THR A 187 -14.07 -1.20 -12.26
CA THR A 187 -15.23 -0.58 -12.92
C THR A 187 -15.31 -0.97 -14.40
N VAL A 188 -14.21 -0.94 -15.14
CA VAL A 188 -14.16 -1.40 -16.54
C VAL A 188 -14.62 -2.85 -16.64
N GLN A 189 -14.03 -3.73 -15.84
CA GLN A 189 -14.32 -5.16 -15.90
C GLN A 189 -15.78 -5.48 -15.52
N GLN A 190 -16.27 -4.86 -14.44
CA GLN A 190 -17.62 -5.10 -13.96
C GLN A 190 -18.69 -4.49 -14.87
N SER A 191 -18.47 -3.28 -15.38
CA SER A 191 -19.43 -2.63 -16.30
C SER A 191 -19.48 -3.34 -17.66
N SER A 192 -18.32 -3.77 -18.19
CA SER A 192 -18.24 -4.56 -19.42
C SER A 192 -18.92 -5.92 -19.26
N GLY A 193 -18.60 -6.65 -18.18
CA GLY A 193 -19.24 -7.93 -17.88
C GLY A 193 -20.73 -7.81 -17.62
N TRP A 194 -21.19 -6.72 -16.99
CA TRP A 194 -22.60 -6.48 -16.75
C TRP A 194 -23.38 -6.23 -18.05
N LEU A 195 -22.89 -5.34 -18.93
CA LEU A 195 -23.51 -5.09 -20.24
C LEU A 195 -23.45 -6.34 -21.13
N MET A 196 -22.35 -7.09 -21.10
CA MET A 196 -22.22 -8.35 -21.84
C MET A 196 -23.32 -9.35 -21.47
N ARG A 197 -23.65 -9.50 -20.18
CA ARG A 197 -24.76 -10.39 -19.75
C ARG A 197 -26.10 -9.94 -20.30
N GLN A 198 -26.38 -8.63 -20.31
CA GLN A 198 -27.60 -8.08 -20.90
C GLN A 198 -27.68 -8.36 -22.40
N LEU A 199 -26.56 -8.17 -23.11
CA LEU A 199 -26.48 -8.45 -24.55
C LEU A 199 -26.60 -9.95 -24.86
N GLY A 200 -26.18 -10.84 -23.96
CA GLY A 200 -26.42 -12.28 -24.09
C GLY A 200 -27.91 -12.65 -24.00
N ALA A 201 -28.67 -11.99 -23.12
CA ALA A 201 -30.13 -12.17 -23.08
C ALA A 201 -30.80 -11.58 -24.33
N TYR A 202 -30.31 -10.43 -24.80
CA TYR A 202 -30.80 -9.80 -26.02
C TYR A 202 -30.52 -10.64 -27.27
N SER A 203 -29.32 -11.21 -27.41
CA SER A 203 -28.97 -12.06 -28.55
C SER A 203 -29.80 -13.36 -28.57
N ALA A 204 -30.11 -13.92 -27.40
CA ALA A 204 -31.04 -15.05 -27.30
C ALA A 204 -32.46 -14.65 -27.75
N TRP A 205 -32.93 -13.45 -27.41
CA TRP A 205 -34.21 -12.93 -27.89
C TRP A 205 -34.20 -12.70 -29.42
N CYS A 206 -33.12 -12.16 -29.96
CA CYS A 206 -32.90 -11.98 -31.40
C CYS A 206 -33.00 -13.29 -32.18
N ALA A 207 -32.41 -14.38 -31.66
CA ALA A 207 -32.48 -15.69 -32.28
C ALA A 207 -33.91 -16.24 -32.33
N ALA A 208 -34.76 -15.89 -31.36
CA ALA A 208 -36.17 -16.24 -31.33
C ALA A 208 -37.05 -15.33 -32.22
N HIS A 209 -36.60 -14.11 -32.53
CA HIS A 209 -37.37 -13.09 -33.27
C HIS A 209 -36.58 -12.51 -34.47
N PRO A 210 -36.24 -13.32 -35.49
CA PRO A 210 -35.31 -12.95 -36.56
C PRO A 210 -35.78 -11.83 -37.50
N ARG A 211 -36.99 -11.28 -37.32
CA ARG A 211 -37.56 -10.21 -38.16
C ARG A 211 -37.72 -8.87 -37.44
N GLU A 212 -37.40 -8.77 -36.15
CA GLU A 212 -37.74 -7.58 -35.34
C GLU A 212 -36.60 -6.54 -35.23
N ALA A 213 -35.33 -6.94 -35.39
CA ALA A 213 -34.19 -6.05 -35.16
C ALA A 213 -32.87 -6.54 -35.82
N ASP A 214 -32.76 -6.51 -37.15
CA ASP A 214 -31.63 -7.16 -37.83
C ASP A 214 -30.26 -6.49 -37.53
N GLN A 215 -30.20 -5.16 -37.45
CA GLN A 215 -28.91 -4.47 -37.26
C GLN A 215 -28.38 -4.53 -35.83
N SER A 216 -29.23 -4.24 -34.84
CA SER A 216 -28.85 -4.30 -33.42
C SER A 216 -28.56 -5.73 -32.96
N CYS A 217 -29.24 -6.75 -33.49
CA CYS A 217 -28.91 -8.14 -33.21
C CYS A 217 -27.53 -8.54 -33.73
N GLN A 218 -27.18 -8.16 -34.98
CA GLN A 218 -25.84 -8.39 -35.51
C GLN A 218 -24.77 -7.58 -34.75
N TRP A 219 -25.11 -6.37 -34.30
CA TRP A 219 -24.22 -5.56 -33.49
C TRP A 219 -23.97 -6.18 -32.10
N ALA A 220 -25.01 -6.67 -31.44
CA ALA A 220 -24.93 -7.26 -30.10
C ALA A 220 -23.99 -8.48 -30.07
N ASP A 221 -24.05 -9.34 -31.09
CA ASP A 221 -23.15 -10.50 -31.21
C ASP A 221 -21.69 -10.06 -31.41
N ARG A 222 -21.45 -9.02 -32.23
CA ARG A 222 -20.09 -8.50 -32.46
C ARG A 222 -19.48 -7.87 -31.22
N ILE A 223 -20.21 -6.98 -30.55
CA ILE A 223 -19.68 -6.23 -29.41
C ILE A 223 -19.48 -7.13 -28.17
N HIS A 224 -20.17 -8.27 -28.11
CA HIS A 224 -20.02 -9.25 -27.04
C HIS A 224 -18.57 -9.70 -26.86
N GLY A 225 -17.84 -9.97 -27.96
CA GLY A 225 -16.43 -10.37 -27.91
C GLY A 225 -15.53 -9.27 -27.32
N THR A 226 -15.78 -8.01 -27.68
CA THR A 226 -15.07 -6.85 -27.16
C THR A 226 -15.32 -6.65 -25.66
N LEU A 227 -16.58 -6.72 -25.22
CA LEU A 227 -16.92 -6.58 -23.80
C LEU A 227 -16.41 -7.75 -22.96
N LEU A 228 -16.36 -8.96 -23.54
CA LEU A 228 -15.74 -10.11 -22.91
C LEU A 228 -14.24 -9.85 -22.65
N ALA A 229 -13.51 -9.36 -23.66
CA ALA A 229 -12.09 -9.01 -23.50
C ALA A 229 -11.88 -7.99 -22.35
N PHE A 230 -12.66 -6.91 -22.35
CA PHE A 230 -12.57 -5.87 -21.31
C PHE A 230 -12.94 -6.37 -19.91
N SER A 231 -13.70 -7.46 -19.79
CA SER A 231 -14.03 -8.07 -18.50
C SER A 231 -12.88 -8.83 -17.85
N TYR A 232 -11.81 -9.15 -18.59
CA TYR A 232 -10.65 -9.91 -18.12
C TYR A 232 -9.31 -9.19 -18.27
N GLU A 233 -9.20 -8.24 -19.19
CA GLU A 233 -7.95 -7.53 -19.46
C GLU A 233 -7.57 -6.53 -18.36
N ASP A 234 -6.29 -6.13 -18.37
CA ASP A 234 -5.77 -5.04 -17.55
C ASP A 234 -6.12 -3.67 -18.16
N LEU A 235 -5.81 -2.60 -17.42
CA LEU A 235 -6.20 -1.25 -17.83
C LEU A 235 -5.38 -0.77 -19.04
N GLU A 236 -4.16 -1.30 -19.19
CA GLU A 236 -3.25 -1.06 -20.28
C GLU A 236 -3.82 -1.58 -21.61
N ASN A 237 -4.17 -2.87 -21.68
CA ASN A 237 -4.77 -3.46 -22.87
C ASN A 237 -6.14 -2.82 -23.15
N PHE A 238 -6.95 -2.56 -22.13
CA PHE A 238 -8.20 -1.82 -22.31
C PHE A 238 -7.97 -0.44 -22.95
N ALA A 239 -6.97 0.32 -22.52
CA ALA A 239 -6.69 1.64 -23.09
C ALA A 239 -6.27 1.55 -24.56
N ASP A 240 -5.46 0.55 -24.91
CA ASP A 240 -4.89 0.38 -26.25
C ASP A 240 -5.91 -0.20 -27.25
N PHE A 241 -6.82 -1.08 -26.80
CA PHE A 241 -7.76 -1.79 -27.66
C PHE A 241 -9.21 -1.30 -27.55
N SER A 242 -9.54 -0.42 -26.60
CA SER A 242 -10.88 0.18 -26.52
C SER A 242 -11.14 1.12 -27.69
N PRO A 243 -12.36 1.10 -28.28
CA PRO A 243 -12.81 2.07 -29.26
C PRO A 243 -12.60 3.53 -28.84
N GLU A 244 -12.22 4.38 -29.80
CA GLU A 244 -11.91 5.80 -29.62
C GLU A 244 -13.12 6.72 -29.59
N SER A 245 -14.26 6.22 -30.04
CA SER A 245 -15.51 6.97 -30.16
C SER A 245 -16.70 6.05 -29.92
N LEU A 246 -17.85 6.62 -29.59
CA LEU A 246 -19.10 5.84 -29.48
C LEU A 246 -19.54 5.28 -30.83
N ALA A 247 -19.32 6.02 -31.92
CA ALA A 247 -19.55 5.52 -33.28
C ALA A 247 -18.72 4.24 -33.56
N HIS A 248 -17.50 4.16 -33.01
CA HIS A 248 -16.67 2.96 -33.13
C HIS A 248 -17.16 1.79 -32.24
N TYR A 249 -17.81 2.07 -31.11
CA TYR A 249 -18.53 1.04 -30.32
C TYR A 249 -19.72 0.45 -31.08
N TYR A 250 -20.43 1.26 -31.88
CA TYR A 250 -21.55 0.82 -32.70
C TYR A 250 -21.13 0.25 -34.06
N GLY A 251 -19.90 0.51 -34.48
CA GLY A 251 -19.34 0.16 -35.78
C GLY A 251 -18.94 -1.31 -35.95
N ARG A 252 -18.11 -1.55 -36.97
CA ARG A 252 -17.60 -2.88 -37.33
C ARG A 252 -16.09 -2.88 -37.30
N TYR A 253 -15.50 -3.62 -36.35
CA TYR A 253 -14.05 -3.80 -36.20
C TYR A 253 -13.24 -2.49 -36.22
N ARG A 254 -12.82 -2.02 -37.40
CA ARG A 254 -12.01 -0.81 -37.64
C ARG A 254 -12.79 0.33 -38.30
N HIS A 255 -14.08 0.16 -38.52
CA HIS A 255 -14.94 1.13 -39.17
C HIS A 255 -15.96 1.66 -38.15
N GLU A 256 -15.98 2.98 -38.00
CA GLU A 256 -17.03 3.66 -37.23
C GLU A 256 -18.39 3.45 -37.90
N ALA A 257 -19.44 3.32 -37.09
CA ALA A 257 -20.80 3.37 -37.59
C ALA A 257 -21.09 4.75 -38.17
N THR A 258 -21.82 4.79 -39.27
CA THR A 258 -22.45 6.04 -39.72
C THR A 258 -23.53 6.46 -38.70
N GLN A 259 -23.84 7.75 -38.62
CA GLN A 259 -24.91 8.26 -37.73
C GLN A 259 -26.23 7.50 -37.93
N GLN A 260 -26.57 7.18 -39.19
CA GLN A 260 -27.80 6.45 -39.53
C GLN A 260 -27.80 5.00 -39.00
N GLU A 261 -26.68 4.29 -39.08
CA GLU A 261 -26.57 2.93 -38.52
C GLU A 261 -26.65 2.96 -37.00
N GLU A 262 -26.01 3.94 -36.39
CA GLU A 262 -26.01 4.12 -34.95
C GLU A 262 -27.42 4.43 -34.42
N ASP A 263 -28.12 5.39 -35.02
CA ASP A 263 -29.49 5.75 -34.66
C ASP A 263 -30.44 4.56 -34.83
N LEU A 264 -30.23 3.76 -35.89
CA LEU A 264 -31.03 2.56 -36.13
C LEU A 264 -30.82 1.51 -35.02
N ILE A 265 -29.57 1.18 -34.70
CA ILE A 265 -29.23 0.24 -33.60
C ILE A 265 -29.83 0.73 -32.28
N ARG A 266 -29.64 2.01 -31.95
CA ARG A 266 -30.14 2.61 -30.71
C ARG A 266 -31.66 2.59 -30.64
N SER A 267 -32.35 2.87 -31.75
CA SER A 267 -33.82 2.82 -31.81
C SER A 267 -34.39 1.40 -31.66
N GLU A 268 -33.72 0.39 -32.21
CA GLU A 268 -34.12 -1.02 -32.06
C GLU A 268 -33.95 -1.50 -30.61
N ILE A 269 -32.83 -1.16 -29.97
CA ILE A 269 -32.59 -1.45 -28.55
C ILE A 269 -33.59 -0.71 -27.66
N ALA A 270 -33.89 0.56 -27.95
CA ALA A 270 -34.89 1.32 -27.22
C ALA A 270 -36.28 0.67 -27.29
N ARG A 271 -36.69 0.22 -28.48
CA ARG A 271 -37.96 -0.50 -28.68
C ARG A 271 -38.00 -1.80 -27.89
N TYR A 272 -36.92 -2.57 -27.92
CA TYR A 272 -36.78 -3.78 -27.10
C TYR A 272 -36.89 -3.48 -25.60
N ASN A 273 -36.20 -2.43 -25.13
CA ASN A 273 -36.26 -1.99 -23.74
C ASN A 273 -37.68 -1.57 -23.31
N GLU A 274 -38.42 -0.88 -24.18
CA GLU A 274 -39.82 -0.49 -23.90
C GLU A 274 -40.75 -1.70 -23.82
N GLN A 275 -40.54 -2.71 -24.67
CA GLN A 275 -41.31 -3.94 -24.67
C GLN A 275 -41.02 -4.81 -23.43
N MET A 276 -39.76 -4.99 -23.08
CA MET A 276 -39.34 -5.85 -21.97
C MET A 276 -39.48 -5.17 -20.62
N CYS A 277 -39.20 -3.87 -20.54
CA CYS A 277 -39.17 -3.09 -19.31
C CYS A 277 -40.10 -1.87 -19.39
N PRO A 278 -41.42 -2.09 -19.52
CA PRO A 278 -42.38 -1.01 -19.65
C PRO A 278 -42.40 -0.14 -18.40
N VAL A 279 -42.60 1.17 -18.60
CA VAL A 279 -42.75 2.15 -17.53
C VAL A 279 -44.23 2.45 -17.36
N LYS A 280 -44.76 2.29 -16.15
CA LYS A 280 -46.15 2.65 -15.83
C LYS A 280 -46.20 4.08 -15.33
N GLU A 281 -46.99 4.93 -15.98
CA GLU A 281 -47.29 6.27 -15.50
C GLU A 281 -48.43 6.19 -14.50
N LEU A 282 -48.19 6.56 -13.24
CA LEU A 282 -49.17 6.53 -12.16
C LEU A 282 -49.78 7.92 -11.87
N GLY A 283 -49.29 8.96 -12.55
CA GLY A 283 -49.73 10.35 -12.42
C GLY A 283 -48.69 11.33 -13.01
N PRO A 284 -48.96 12.64 -12.96
CA PRO A 284 -47.96 13.64 -13.32
C PRO A 284 -46.73 13.47 -12.42
N ASP A 285 -45.57 13.30 -13.04
CA ASP A 285 -44.25 13.08 -12.41
C ASP A 285 -44.07 11.81 -11.57
N VAL A 286 -45.06 10.90 -11.53
CA VAL A 286 -44.94 9.61 -10.84
C VAL A 286 -44.85 8.47 -11.84
N ARG A 287 -43.66 7.86 -11.93
CA ARG A 287 -43.38 6.71 -12.79
C ARG A 287 -43.03 5.50 -11.95
N GLN A 288 -43.59 4.35 -12.30
CA GLN A 288 -43.24 3.06 -11.74
C GLN A 288 -42.43 2.27 -12.77
N TYR A 289 -41.20 1.95 -12.41
CA TYR A 289 -40.27 1.17 -13.22
C TYR A 289 -40.42 -0.32 -12.94
N THR A 290 -40.40 -1.13 -14.01
CA THR A 290 -40.46 -2.59 -13.90
C THR A 290 -39.11 -3.12 -13.42
N SER A 291 -39.07 -3.80 -12.28
CA SER A 291 -37.85 -4.45 -11.79
C SER A 291 -38.00 -5.98 -11.90
N SER A 292 -37.06 -6.61 -12.58
CA SER A 292 -37.00 -8.06 -12.74
C SER A 292 -35.56 -8.51 -13.03
N HIS A 293 -35.33 -9.81 -13.19
CA HIS A 293 -34.03 -10.33 -13.64
C HIS A 293 -33.66 -9.90 -15.07
N VAL A 294 -34.65 -9.47 -15.87
CA VAL A 294 -34.42 -8.89 -17.20
C VAL A 294 -34.26 -7.38 -17.08
N CYS A 295 -35.07 -6.73 -16.23
CA CYS A 295 -35.11 -5.28 -16.08
C CYS A 295 -34.31 -4.84 -14.86
N GLU A 296 -33.02 -4.60 -15.08
CA GLU A 296 -32.07 -4.22 -14.03
C GLU A 296 -31.79 -2.71 -14.05
N VAL A 297 -31.58 -2.13 -12.87
CA VAL A 297 -31.07 -0.76 -12.74
C VAL A 297 -29.56 -0.80 -12.78
N ALA A 298 -28.95 -0.10 -13.72
CA ALA A 298 -27.50 0.01 -13.81
C ALA A 298 -26.91 0.60 -12.51
N PRO A 299 -25.88 -0.02 -11.91
CA PRO A 299 -25.11 0.59 -10.83
C PRO A 299 -24.60 1.98 -11.23
N ALA A 300 -24.66 2.94 -10.30
CA ALA A 300 -24.32 4.33 -10.59
C ALA A 300 -22.89 4.50 -11.16
N ASP A 301 -21.95 3.66 -10.73
CA ASP A 301 -20.57 3.70 -11.20
C ASP A 301 -20.41 3.28 -12.67
N PHE A 302 -21.38 2.55 -13.23
CA PHE A 302 -21.36 2.07 -14.61
C PHE A 302 -21.90 3.09 -15.60
N CYS A 303 -22.53 4.16 -15.13
CA CYS A 303 -23.07 5.22 -15.99
C CYS A 303 -22.25 6.50 -15.92
N LEU A 304 -22.33 7.29 -16.99
CA LEU A 304 -21.91 8.68 -17.00
C LEU A 304 -23.13 9.59 -16.79
N PHE A 305 -23.18 10.27 -15.64
CA PHE A 305 -24.30 11.18 -15.33
C PHE A 305 -24.37 12.36 -16.31
N GLY A 306 -25.56 12.62 -16.85
CA GLY A 306 -25.81 13.77 -17.71
C GLY A 306 -25.23 13.65 -19.12
N PHE A 307 -24.85 12.43 -19.55
CA PHE A 307 -24.42 12.20 -20.92
C PHE A 307 -25.54 12.52 -21.93
N ARG A 308 -25.17 13.13 -23.05
CA ARG A 308 -26.06 13.46 -24.17
C ARG A 308 -25.43 12.94 -25.45
N TYR A 309 -26.26 12.34 -26.28
CA TYR A 309 -25.85 11.87 -27.60
C TYR A 309 -26.25 12.93 -28.62
N GLY A 310 -25.30 13.74 -29.09
CA GLY A 310 -25.61 14.94 -29.85
C GLY A 310 -26.48 15.92 -29.06
N ASP A 311 -27.55 16.42 -29.68
CA ASP A 311 -28.53 17.31 -29.02
C ASP A 311 -29.60 16.55 -28.22
N GLU A 312 -29.65 15.22 -28.32
CA GLU A 312 -30.66 14.40 -27.68
C GLU A 312 -30.22 13.97 -26.27
N LYS A 313 -31.19 13.87 -25.34
CA LYS A 313 -30.92 13.28 -24.02
C LYS A 313 -30.67 11.78 -24.20
N ALA A 314 -29.68 11.24 -23.50
CA ALA A 314 -29.49 9.79 -23.45
C ALA A 314 -30.81 9.09 -23.05
N LEU A 315 -31.18 8.07 -23.83
CA LEU A 315 -32.42 7.30 -23.63
C LEU A 315 -32.35 6.50 -22.31
N ASP A 316 -31.13 6.10 -21.92
CA ASP A 316 -30.87 5.46 -20.64
C ASP A 316 -30.34 6.44 -19.60
N ASN A 317 -30.93 6.42 -18.40
CA ASN A 317 -30.56 7.30 -17.29
C ASN A 317 -30.40 6.51 -16.00
N VAL A 318 -29.51 7.00 -15.11
CA VAL A 318 -29.30 6.41 -13.80
C VAL A 318 -30.62 6.38 -13.03
N GLY A 319 -30.95 5.22 -12.44
CA GLY A 319 -32.17 5.02 -11.65
C GLY A 319 -33.38 4.50 -12.42
N ARG A 320 -33.29 4.34 -13.75
CA ARG A 320 -34.29 3.60 -14.55
C ARG A 320 -33.78 2.18 -14.81
N SER A 321 -34.71 1.23 -14.83
CA SER A 321 -34.46 -0.17 -15.18
C SER A 321 -34.54 -0.37 -16.70
N PHE A 322 -33.58 -1.09 -17.26
CA PHE A 322 -33.55 -1.45 -18.69
C PHE A 322 -33.18 -2.92 -18.87
N ALA A 323 -33.52 -3.48 -20.03
CA ALA A 323 -33.08 -4.82 -20.40
C ALA A 323 -31.66 -4.80 -20.97
N VAL A 324 -31.30 -3.73 -21.68
CA VAL A 324 -29.97 -3.46 -22.25
C VAL A 324 -29.65 -1.99 -22.03
N SER A 325 -28.60 -1.67 -21.26
CA SER A 325 -28.26 -0.27 -20.93
C SER A 325 -27.03 0.27 -21.66
N THR A 326 -27.06 0.24 -22.99
CA THR A 326 -25.93 0.69 -23.83
C THR A 326 -25.62 2.17 -23.66
N GLU A 327 -26.66 3.01 -23.53
CA GLU A 327 -26.51 4.46 -23.44
C GLU A 327 -25.97 4.92 -22.07
N CYS A 328 -26.01 4.05 -21.07
CA CYS A 328 -25.33 4.26 -19.79
C CYS A 328 -23.88 3.78 -19.83
N VAL A 329 -23.66 2.53 -20.26
CA VAL A 329 -22.38 1.84 -20.07
C VAL A 329 -21.34 2.22 -21.12
N LEU A 330 -21.70 2.32 -22.40
CA LEU A 330 -20.72 2.61 -23.47
C LEU A 330 -20.07 4.00 -23.30
N PRO A 331 -20.82 5.08 -22.98
CA PRO A 331 -20.21 6.38 -22.69
C PRO A 331 -19.31 6.37 -21.46
N LYS A 332 -19.64 5.54 -20.45
CA LYS A 332 -18.78 5.36 -19.28
C LYS A 332 -17.47 4.68 -19.67
N LEU A 333 -17.53 3.60 -20.45
CA LEU A 333 -16.33 2.90 -20.92
C LEU A 333 -15.44 3.83 -21.76
N LEU A 334 -16.01 4.62 -22.66
CA LEU A 334 -15.26 5.62 -23.42
C LEU A 334 -14.59 6.65 -22.48
N SER A 335 -15.32 7.19 -21.50
CA SER A 335 -14.73 8.14 -20.54
C SER A 335 -13.62 7.52 -19.70
N LEU A 336 -13.71 6.22 -19.38
CA LEU A 336 -12.67 5.51 -18.64
C LEU A 336 -11.44 5.26 -19.51
N ARG A 337 -11.62 4.95 -20.80
CA ARG A 337 -10.52 4.86 -21.77
C ARG A 337 -9.74 6.16 -21.83
N ASP A 338 -10.42 7.30 -21.98
CA ASP A 338 -9.74 8.61 -22.09
C ASP A 338 -8.92 8.96 -20.83
N LYS A 339 -9.35 8.46 -19.67
CA LYS A 339 -8.66 8.65 -18.38
C LYS A 339 -7.55 7.62 -18.14
N ALA A 340 -7.63 6.44 -18.76
CA ALA A 340 -6.74 5.32 -18.49
C ALA A 340 -5.25 5.66 -18.67
N PRO A 341 -4.79 6.35 -19.74
CA PRO A 341 -3.38 6.70 -19.90
C PRO A 341 -2.81 7.52 -18.73
N GLY A 342 -3.59 8.47 -18.21
CA GLY A 342 -3.20 9.29 -17.06
C GLY A 342 -3.11 8.47 -15.76
N ILE A 343 -4.04 7.54 -15.57
CA ILE A 343 -4.10 6.65 -14.40
C ILE A 343 -2.96 5.65 -14.43
N ILE A 344 -2.71 4.99 -15.57
CA ILE A 344 -1.59 4.05 -15.78
C ILE A 344 -0.26 4.75 -15.51
N LYS A 345 -0.05 5.93 -16.11
CA LYS A 345 1.17 6.72 -15.87
C LYS A 345 1.33 7.09 -14.40
N GLY A 346 0.22 7.43 -13.72
CA GLY A 346 0.19 7.73 -12.30
C GLY A 346 0.59 6.56 -11.41
N LYS A 347 0.02 5.37 -11.64
CA LYS A 347 0.40 4.12 -10.96
C LYS A 347 1.88 3.81 -11.16
N ASN A 348 2.34 3.79 -12.41
CA ASN A 348 3.72 3.45 -12.74
C ASN A 348 4.71 4.42 -12.10
N ALA A 349 4.40 5.72 -12.08
CA ALA A 349 5.23 6.73 -11.40
C ALA A 349 5.24 6.56 -9.87
N ALA A 350 4.09 6.20 -9.27
CA ALA A 350 3.98 5.92 -7.85
C ALA A 350 4.82 4.69 -7.46
N GLU A 351 4.69 3.58 -8.19
CA GLU A 351 5.39 2.33 -7.93
C GLU A 351 6.90 2.43 -8.08
N ARG A 352 7.39 3.08 -9.15
CA ARG A 352 8.82 3.19 -9.46
C ARG A 352 9.63 3.92 -8.37
N GLY A 353 8.98 4.78 -7.59
CA GLY A 353 9.62 5.53 -6.51
C GLY A 353 9.32 5.03 -5.10
N ARG A 354 8.38 4.08 -4.93
CA ARG A 354 7.85 3.73 -3.62
C ARG A 354 8.85 2.97 -2.78
N ALA A 355 9.34 1.84 -3.30
CA ALA A 355 10.11 0.88 -2.52
C ALA A 355 11.42 1.47 -1.98
N SER A 356 12.20 2.15 -2.84
CA SER A 356 13.48 2.77 -2.43
C SER A 356 13.28 3.94 -1.47
N LYS A 357 12.34 4.86 -1.76
CA LYS A 357 12.12 6.05 -0.91
C LYS A 357 11.60 5.66 0.46
N VAL A 358 10.64 4.75 0.53
CA VAL A 358 10.04 4.27 1.77
C VAL A 358 11.09 3.61 2.65
N LEU A 359 11.88 2.67 2.12
CA LEU A 359 12.84 1.95 2.95
C LEU A 359 13.95 2.86 3.48
N PHE A 360 14.65 3.58 2.61
CA PHE A 360 15.78 4.42 3.05
C PHE A 360 15.33 5.49 4.03
N PHE A 361 14.14 6.07 3.80
CA PHE A 361 13.57 7.04 4.71
C PHE A 361 13.32 6.43 6.10
N TYR A 362 12.66 5.26 6.18
CA TYR A 362 12.40 4.61 7.46
C TYR A 362 13.66 4.15 8.19
N MET A 363 14.67 3.63 7.47
CA MET A 363 15.94 3.19 8.05
C MET A 363 16.75 4.37 8.63
N VAL A 364 16.81 5.49 7.90
CA VAL A 364 17.44 6.72 8.39
C VAL A 364 16.67 7.27 9.60
N LEU A 365 15.35 7.30 9.54
CA LEU A 365 14.51 7.77 10.64
C LEU A 365 14.74 6.92 11.91
N ALA A 366 14.79 5.59 11.78
CA ALA A 366 15.04 4.68 12.89
C ALA A 366 16.43 4.88 13.50
N PHE A 367 17.46 5.05 12.66
CA PHE A 367 18.82 5.39 13.12
C PHE A 367 18.85 6.69 13.92
N LEU A 368 18.25 7.75 13.38
CA LEU A 368 18.16 9.06 14.04
C LEU A 368 17.36 8.98 15.35
N ALA A 369 16.31 8.15 15.41
CA ALA A 369 15.57 7.88 16.64
C ALA A 369 16.49 7.23 17.71
N GLY A 370 17.36 6.32 17.29
CA GLY A 370 18.41 5.76 18.14
C GLY A 370 19.33 6.83 18.74
N ILE A 371 19.79 7.79 17.92
CA ILE A 371 20.61 8.93 18.39
C ILE A 371 19.86 9.75 19.45
N LYS A 372 18.58 10.06 19.20
CA LYS A 372 17.72 10.77 20.15
C LYS A 372 17.59 10.02 21.48
N MET A 373 17.38 8.71 21.41
CA MET A 373 17.29 7.84 22.57
C MET A 373 18.60 7.82 23.36
N ALA A 374 19.75 7.86 22.69
CA ALA A 374 21.06 7.91 23.35
C ALA A 374 21.22 9.19 24.18
N GLY A 375 20.80 10.35 23.66
CA GLY A 375 20.84 11.61 24.40
C GLY A 375 20.01 11.58 25.70
N SER A 376 18.83 10.95 25.64
CA SER A 376 17.97 10.74 26.80
C SER A 376 18.58 9.73 27.78
N SER A 377 19.21 8.67 27.25
CA SER A 377 19.90 7.64 28.03
C SER A 377 21.08 8.22 28.82
N ILE A 378 21.86 9.14 28.24
CA ILE A 378 22.99 9.79 28.94
C ILE A 378 22.50 10.59 30.16
N LYS A 379 21.35 11.26 30.05
CA LYS A 379 20.74 12.00 31.17
C LYS A 379 20.29 11.04 32.27
N LEU A 380 19.67 9.92 31.89
CA LEU A 380 19.17 8.91 32.83
C LEU A 380 20.29 8.14 33.54
N PHE A 381 21.40 7.87 32.86
CA PHE A 381 22.51 7.08 33.40
C PHE A 381 23.55 7.91 34.15
N LYS A 382 23.42 9.24 34.21
CA LYS A 382 24.25 10.07 35.09
C LYS A 382 23.92 9.77 36.56
N PRO A 383 24.88 9.36 37.38
CA PRO A 383 24.66 9.20 38.81
C PRO A 383 24.33 10.56 39.43
N SER A 384 23.19 10.65 40.13
CA SER A 384 22.86 11.76 41.03
C SER A 384 23.97 11.89 42.06
N SER A 385 24.76 12.95 41.97
CA SER A 385 25.79 13.30 42.95
C SER A 385 25.52 14.71 43.44
N SER A 386 24.77 14.84 44.54
CA SER A 386 24.79 15.94 45.54
C SER A 386 23.47 15.96 46.34
N LYS A 387 23.40 15.24 47.47
CA LYS A 387 23.46 15.80 48.84
C LYS A 387 22.23 16.63 49.26
N HIS A 388 21.29 15.98 49.94
CA HIS A 388 20.65 16.55 51.12
C HIS A 388 21.75 16.79 52.18
N SER A 389 22.22 18.02 52.31
CA SER A 389 22.90 18.46 53.54
C SER A 389 21.91 19.32 54.30
N LEU A 390 21.24 18.73 55.30
CA LEU A 390 20.74 19.51 56.42
C LEU A 390 21.95 20.21 57.06
N SER A 391 21.97 21.54 57.05
CA SER A 391 22.83 22.31 57.94
C SER A 391 22.24 22.24 59.36
N PRO A 392 23.04 21.96 60.40
CA PRO A 392 22.63 22.31 61.76
C PRO A 392 22.84 23.82 61.96
N GLU A 393 21.77 24.51 62.39
CA GLU A 393 21.84 25.87 62.89
C GLU A 393 22.80 25.95 64.09
N VAL A 394 23.75 26.89 64.03
CA VAL A 394 24.48 27.39 65.19
C VAL A 394 23.87 28.76 65.53
N PRO A 395 23.32 28.97 66.74
CA PRO A 395 22.68 30.24 67.08
C PRO A 395 23.73 31.32 67.36
N GLU A 396 23.60 32.42 66.63
CA GLU A 396 24.35 33.66 66.79
C GLU A 396 23.94 34.38 68.09
N LYS A 397 24.93 34.71 68.92
CA LYS A 397 24.77 35.48 70.16
C LYS A 397 24.27 36.90 69.84
N ARG A 398 23.05 37.24 70.25
CA ARG A 398 22.62 38.64 70.38
C ARG A 398 23.34 39.28 71.56
N GLY A 399 24.26 40.19 71.27
CA GLY A 399 24.71 41.20 72.22
C GLY A 399 23.57 42.17 72.51
N ALA A 400 23.10 42.16 73.75
CA ALA A 400 22.47 43.31 74.35
C ALA A 400 23.53 44.41 74.51
N ASN A 401 23.22 45.64 74.11
CA ASN A 401 23.53 46.80 74.94
C ASN A 401 22.61 47.97 74.59
N GLU A 402 22.00 48.46 75.65
CA GLU A 402 21.05 49.55 75.77
C GLU A 402 21.76 50.91 75.79
N ALA A 403 20.99 51.94 75.40
CA ALA A 403 20.94 53.29 75.94
C ALA A 403 22.18 53.94 76.58
N SER A 404 22.60 55.07 76.00
CA SER A 404 22.68 56.38 76.66
C SER A 404 22.72 57.50 75.63
#